data_AF-A0A7S7AN85-F1
#
_entry.id   AF-A0A7S7AN85-F1
#
_cell.length_a   1.000
_cell.length_b   1.000
_cell.length_c   1.000
_cell.angle_alpha   90.00
_cell.angle_beta   90.00
_cell.angle_gamma   90.00
#
_symmetry.space_group_name_H-M   'P 1'
#
loop_
_entity.id
_entity.type
_entity.pdbx_description
1 polymer ?
#
loop_
_entity_poly.entity_id
_entity_poly.type
_entity_poly.pdbx_seq_one_letter_code
_entity_poly.pdbx_strand_id
1 'polypeptide(L)'
;MKFSTALLALIVCSNVSAERPTQKEQALQPVKDYALSTACDTTFEKSKYNNFGDPNPENYTVTFTDTSKVYQGINNYYVLWGGYEACSIGASGKNYSYYLTEVAYNEYANRYIIQEHNVLNHVEDEPFFNLGNLQSLEQVDYNTFKIDIYMFRESDLEPLTGDIRESAKPIYYTLTIVPDYSTIYGDIYKVIDKFGIK
;
A
#
# COMPACT_ATOMS: atom_id res chain seq x y z
N MET A 1 -29.24 -4.05 -68.61
CA MET A 1 -29.47 -3.68 -67.19
C MET A 1 -29.18 -4.89 -66.31
N LYS A 2 -28.20 -4.77 -65.41
CA LYS A 2 -28.13 -5.42 -64.09
C LYS A 2 -26.93 -4.79 -63.37
N PHE A 3 -27.23 -3.85 -62.47
CA PHE A 3 -26.25 -3.13 -61.67
C PHE A 3 -25.64 -4.10 -60.65
N SER A 4 -24.31 -4.21 -60.64
CA SER A 4 -23.57 -4.84 -59.56
C SER A 4 -23.33 -3.78 -58.48
N THR A 5 -24.07 -3.88 -57.38
CA THR A 5 -23.88 -3.04 -56.19
C THR A 5 -22.64 -3.52 -55.44
N ALA A 6 -21.52 -2.83 -55.61
CA ALA A 6 -20.37 -2.96 -54.72
C ALA A 6 -20.73 -2.33 -53.37
N LEU A 7 -21.02 -3.16 -52.37
CA LEU A 7 -21.26 -2.74 -51.00
C LEU A 7 -19.92 -2.37 -50.36
N LEU A 8 -19.60 -1.08 -50.34
CA LEU A 8 -18.43 -0.55 -49.64
C LEU A 8 -18.70 -0.56 -48.13
N ALA A 9 -18.23 -1.60 -47.44
CA ALA A 9 -18.23 -1.61 -45.98
C ALA A 9 -17.15 -0.62 -45.49
N LEU A 10 -17.57 0.60 -45.17
CA LEU A 10 -16.76 1.54 -44.39
C LEU A 10 -16.58 0.94 -42.98
N ILE A 11 -15.45 0.28 -42.77
CA ILE A 11 -14.98 -0.05 -41.43
C ILE A 11 -14.57 1.27 -40.80
N VAL A 12 -15.50 1.85 -40.03
CA VAL A 12 -15.19 2.93 -39.10
C VAL A 12 -14.33 2.32 -38.01
N CYS A 13 -13.00 2.39 -38.16
CA CYS A 13 -12.10 2.25 -37.04
C CYS A 13 -12.37 3.45 -36.13
N SER A 14 -13.32 3.30 -35.20
CA SER A 14 -13.39 4.17 -34.04
C SER A 14 -12.04 4.06 -33.36
N ASN A 15 -11.24 5.12 -33.46
CA ASN A 15 -10.08 5.31 -32.60
C ASN A 15 -10.64 5.40 -31.17
N VAL A 16 -10.81 4.25 -30.52
CA VAL A 16 -10.86 4.19 -29.07
C VAL A 16 -9.52 4.75 -28.65
N SER A 17 -9.49 6.05 -28.34
CA SER A 17 -8.38 6.64 -27.62
C SER A 17 -8.40 5.95 -26.28
N ALA A 18 -7.63 4.87 -26.14
CA ALA A 18 -7.35 4.31 -24.84
C ALA A 18 -6.69 5.45 -24.07
N GLU A 19 -7.42 6.01 -23.11
CA GLU A 19 -6.86 7.00 -22.20
C GLU A 19 -5.59 6.39 -21.62
N ARG A 20 -4.49 7.15 -21.72
CA ARG A 20 -3.23 6.68 -21.15
C ARG A 20 -3.44 6.57 -19.64
N PRO A 21 -3.09 5.43 -19.02
CA PRO A 21 -3.19 5.31 -17.58
C PRO A 21 -2.38 6.42 -16.93
N THR A 22 -2.95 7.00 -15.88
CA THR A 22 -2.29 7.98 -15.02
C THR A 22 -1.02 7.39 -14.41
N GLN A 23 -0.11 8.24 -13.94
CA GLN A 23 1.11 7.75 -13.28
C GLN A 23 0.79 6.88 -12.05
N LYS A 24 -0.28 7.22 -11.32
CA LYS A 24 -0.81 6.43 -10.21
C LYS A 24 -1.23 5.02 -10.64
N GLU A 25 -1.95 4.90 -11.74
CA GLU A 25 -2.36 3.58 -12.28
C GLU A 25 -1.15 2.77 -12.77
N GLN A 26 -0.18 3.43 -13.40
CA GLN A 26 1.06 2.78 -13.84
C GLN A 26 1.92 2.30 -12.67
N ALA A 27 1.92 3.00 -11.54
CA ALA A 27 2.63 2.60 -10.32
C ALA A 27 1.88 1.50 -9.54
N LEU A 28 0.55 1.50 -9.56
CA LEU A 28 -0.28 0.48 -8.91
C LEU A 28 -0.13 -0.91 -9.56
N GLN A 29 -0.06 -0.95 -10.89
CA GLN A 29 -0.05 -2.18 -11.66
C GLN A 29 1.05 -3.19 -11.25
N PRO A 30 2.34 -2.83 -11.14
CA PRO A 30 3.37 -3.78 -10.72
C PRO A 30 3.16 -4.33 -9.30
N VAL A 31 2.60 -3.54 -8.38
CA VAL A 31 2.29 -4.00 -7.02
C VAL A 31 1.15 -5.00 -7.03
N LYS A 32 0.12 -4.71 -7.83
CA LYS A 32 -1.00 -5.63 -8.04
C LYS A 32 -0.50 -6.97 -8.61
N ASP A 33 0.29 -6.93 -9.68
CA ASP A 33 0.82 -8.13 -10.32
C ASP A 33 1.70 -8.94 -9.36
N TYR A 34 2.54 -8.26 -8.59
CA TYR A 34 3.36 -8.87 -7.54
C TYR A 34 2.50 -9.53 -6.47
N ALA A 35 1.58 -8.80 -5.84
CA ALA A 35 0.72 -9.28 -4.78
C ALA A 35 -0.07 -10.53 -5.20
N LEU A 36 -0.68 -10.48 -6.40
CA LEU A 36 -1.44 -11.61 -6.97
C LEU A 36 -0.56 -12.83 -7.27
N SER A 37 0.74 -12.65 -7.45
CA SER A 37 1.69 -13.74 -7.73
C SER A 37 2.29 -14.36 -6.46
N THR A 38 2.35 -13.61 -5.36
CA THR A 38 3.05 -14.02 -4.13
C THR A 38 2.12 -14.35 -2.96
N ALA A 39 0.89 -13.85 -2.97
CA ALA A 39 -0.06 -13.95 -1.87
C ALA A 39 -1.44 -14.45 -2.31
N CYS A 40 -2.21 -14.88 -1.32
CA CYS A 40 -3.60 -15.32 -1.47
C CYS A 40 -4.56 -14.34 -0.80
N ASP A 41 -5.81 -14.31 -1.28
CA ASP A 41 -6.88 -13.42 -0.80
C ASP A 41 -6.42 -11.97 -0.68
N THR A 42 -5.79 -11.48 -1.74
CA THR A 42 -5.20 -10.14 -1.72
C THR A 42 -6.28 -9.06 -1.70
N THR A 43 -5.91 -7.85 -1.27
CA THR A 43 -6.79 -6.67 -1.35
C THR A 43 -7.17 -6.26 -2.78
N PHE A 44 -6.52 -6.86 -3.79
CA PHE A 44 -6.80 -6.64 -5.21
C PHE A 44 -7.81 -7.62 -5.79
N GLU A 45 -8.25 -8.60 -4.99
CA GLU A 45 -9.22 -9.62 -5.40
C GLU A 45 -10.50 -9.52 -4.58
N LYS A 46 -11.60 -9.95 -5.21
CA LYS A 46 -12.84 -10.13 -4.48
C LYS A 46 -12.74 -11.40 -3.65
N SER A 47 -12.68 -11.26 -2.34
CA SER A 47 -12.70 -12.39 -1.40
C SER A 47 -13.63 -12.08 -0.24
N LYS A 48 -14.29 -13.13 0.29
CA LYS A 48 -15.09 -13.05 1.51
C LYS A 48 -14.25 -12.75 2.76
N TYR A 49 -12.93 -12.87 2.66
CA TYR A 49 -11.97 -12.62 3.73
C TYR A 49 -11.20 -11.30 3.55
N ASN A 50 -11.51 -10.52 2.50
CA ASN A 50 -10.88 -9.23 2.28
C ASN A 50 -11.53 -8.18 3.20
N ASN A 51 -10.78 -7.69 4.19
CA ASN A 51 -11.22 -6.67 5.14
C ASN A 51 -11.48 -5.29 4.49
N PHE A 52 -11.09 -5.07 3.23
CA PHE A 52 -11.36 -3.85 2.47
C PHE A 52 -12.62 -3.90 1.59
N GLY A 53 -13.35 -5.02 1.57
CA GLY A 53 -14.55 -5.17 0.73
C GLY A 53 -14.23 -5.44 -0.75
N ASP A 54 -15.06 -4.90 -1.65
CA ASP A 54 -14.80 -5.01 -3.10
C ASP A 54 -13.55 -4.18 -3.48
N PRO A 55 -12.66 -4.67 -4.38
CA PRO A 55 -11.47 -3.94 -4.80
C PRO A 55 -11.80 -2.54 -5.32
N ASN A 56 -11.38 -1.49 -4.60
CA ASN A 56 -11.54 -0.10 -5.02
C ASN A 56 -10.16 0.57 -5.16
N PRO A 57 -9.72 0.91 -6.39
CA PRO A 57 -8.49 1.65 -6.67
C PRO A 57 -8.30 2.94 -5.87
N GLU A 58 -9.40 3.58 -5.45
CA GLU A 58 -9.39 4.81 -4.66
C GLU A 58 -9.10 4.56 -3.17
N ASN A 59 -9.39 3.37 -2.67
CA ASN A 59 -9.14 2.97 -1.28
C ASN A 59 -7.68 2.55 -1.04
N TYR A 60 -6.92 2.28 -2.11
CA TYR A 60 -5.49 2.05 -1.96
C TYR A 60 -4.84 3.38 -1.63
N THR A 61 -4.28 3.44 -0.41
CA THR A 61 -3.42 4.52 0.03
C THR A 61 -2.20 4.52 -0.88
N VAL A 62 -2.28 5.34 -1.93
CA VAL A 62 -1.18 5.66 -2.82
C VAL A 62 -0.72 7.04 -2.41
N THR A 63 0.32 7.09 -1.60
CA THR A 63 0.84 8.37 -1.11
C THR A 63 1.95 8.82 -2.02
N PHE A 64 1.82 10.07 -2.48
CA PHE A 64 2.70 10.69 -3.44
C PHE A 64 3.88 11.33 -2.70
N THR A 65 5.11 11.08 -3.17
CA THR A 65 6.29 11.87 -2.81
C THR A 65 6.05 13.31 -3.24
N ASP A 66 6.01 14.25 -2.30
CA ASP A 66 6.05 15.70 -2.49
C ASP A 66 6.37 16.18 -3.95
N THR A 67 5.36 16.78 -4.59
CA THR A 67 5.49 17.38 -5.94
C THR A 67 6.61 18.42 -6.05
N SER A 68 7.13 18.95 -4.93
CA SER A 68 8.25 19.89 -4.91
C SER A 68 9.57 19.26 -5.39
N LYS A 69 9.70 17.92 -5.32
CA LYS A 69 10.91 17.18 -5.73
C LYS A 69 10.77 16.40 -7.04
N VAL A 70 9.64 16.53 -7.75
CA VAL A 70 9.50 15.97 -9.12
C VAL A 70 10.60 16.49 -10.05
N TYR A 71 11.08 17.72 -9.83
CA TYR A 71 12.22 18.30 -10.55
C TYR A 71 13.59 17.66 -10.22
N GLN A 72 13.66 16.81 -9.19
CA GLN A 72 14.86 16.05 -8.80
C GLN A 72 14.85 14.59 -9.31
N GLY A 73 13.82 14.17 -10.05
CA GLY A 73 13.77 12.87 -10.72
C GLY A 73 13.41 11.67 -9.82
N ILE A 74 12.98 11.90 -8.58
CA ILE A 74 12.55 10.83 -7.66
C ILE A 74 11.02 10.74 -7.70
N ASN A 75 10.49 9.70 -8.34
CA ASN A 75 9.06 9.40 -8.44
C ASN A 75 8.77 8.07 -7.75
N ASN A 76 8.80 8.08 -6.42
CA ASN A 76 8.44 6.91 -5.62
C ASN A 76 6.95 6.94 -5.31
N TYR A 77 6.35 5.76 -5.28
CA TYR A 77 4.96 5.53 -4.91
C TYR A 77 4.95 4.46 -3.84
N TYR A 78 4.18 4.69 -2.79
CA TYR A 78 3.92 3.70 -1.75
C TYR A 78 2.51 3.17 -1.93
N VAL A 79 2.36 1.85 -2.03
CA VAL A 79 1.07 1.20 -2.23
C VAL A 79 0.80 0.27 -1.06
N LEU A 80 -0.23 0.61 -0.28
CA LEU A 80 -0.75 -0.26 0.77
C LEU A 80 -1.59 -1.39 0.17
N TRP A 81 -1.27 -2.63 0.52
CA TRP A 81 -2.07 -3.81 0.19
C TRP A 81 -1.99 -4.87 1.29
N GLY A 82 -2.84 -5.88 1.24
CA GLY A 82 -2.83 -6.97 2.22
C GLY A 82 -3.14 -8.32 1.60
N GLY A 83 -2.81 -9.39 2.31
CA GLY A 83 -3.05 -10.77 1.89
C GLY A 83 -2.41 -11.80 2.83
N TYR A 84 -2.59 -13.09 2.49
CA TYR A 84 -1.91 -14.20 3.15
C TYR A 84 -0.65 -14.58 2.35
N GLU A 85 0.51 -14.42 2.96
CA GLU A 85 1.78 -14.75 2.32
C GLU A 85 1.94 -16.26 2.09
N ALA A 86 2.35 -16.63 0.87
CA ALA A 86 2.56 -18.00 0.42
C ALA A 86 1.33 -18.89 0.61
N CYS A 87 0.58 -19.06 -0.48
CA CYS A 87 -0.64 -19.85 -0.68
C CYS A 87 -0.53 -21.36 -0.34
N SER A 88 -0.10 -21.73 0.86
CA SER A 88 -0.09 -23.12 1.30
C SER A 88 -1.46 -23.50 1.86
N ILE A 89 -1.98 -24.66 1.44
CA ILE A 89 -3.27 -25.23 1.88
C ILE A 89 -3.30 -25.48 3.41
N GLY A 90 -2.14 -25.43 4.08
CA GLY A 90 -2.01 -25.47 5.55
C GLY A 90 -2.05 -24.10 6.24
N ALA A 91 -2.33 -23.01 5.52
CA ALA A 91 -2.40 -21.65 6.06
C ALA A 91 -3.65 -21.37 6.92
N SER A 92 -4.35 -22.42 7.39
CA SER A 92 -5.28 -22.35 8.51
C SER A 92 -4.51 -21.96 9.77
N GLY A 93 -4.21 -20.67 9.93
CA GLY A 93 -3.39 -20.12 11.02
C GLY A 93 -2.31 -19.11 10.59
N LYS A 94 -2.15 -18.80 9.29
CA LYS A 94 -1.32 -17.66 8.88
C LYS A 94 -2.10 -16.36 9.04
N ASN A 95 -1.44 -15.32 9.56
CA ASN A 95 -2.06 -14.02 9.80
C ASN A 95 -2.17 -13.25 8.48
N TYR A 96 -3.38 -12.75 8.20
CA TYR A 96 -3.58 -11.76 7.16
C TYR A 96 -2.70 -10.55 7.49
N SER A 97 -1.81 -10.18 6.59
CA SER A 97 -0.81 -9.14 6.82
C SER A 97 -1.00 -8.00 5.84
N TYR A 98 -0.57 -6.81 6.24
CA TYR A 98 -0.61 -5.61 5.43
C TYR A 98 0.82 -5.16 5.13
N TYR A 99 1.05 -4.72 3.90
CA TYR A 99 2.34 -4.40 3.35
C TYR A 99 2.28 -3.02 2.69
N LEU A 100 3.34 -2.23 2.89
CA LEU A 100 3.53 -0.96 2.21
C LEU A 100 4.65 -1.11 1.20
N THR A 101 4.30 -1.38 -0.06
CA THR A 101 5.28 -1.64 -1.12
C THR A 101 5.72 -0.33 -1.77
N GLU A 102 7.03 -0.13 -1.89
CA GLU A 102 7.61 1.00 -2.63
C GLU A 102 7.84 0.64 -4.09
N VAL A 103 7.46 1.56 -4.96
CA VAL A 103 7.58 1.44 -6.40
C VAL A 103 8.24 2.70 -6.93
N ALA A 104 9.24 2.56 -7.79
CA ALA A 104 9.89 3.69 -8.43
C ALA A 104 9.90 3.53 -9.94
N TYR A 105 9.83 4.66 -10.65
CA TYR A 105 9.98 4.66 -12.10
C TYR A 105 11.44 4.42 -12.48
N ASN A 106 11.70 3.39 -13.29
CA ASN A 106 13.01 3.08 -13.83
C ASN A 106 13.08 3.58 -15.28
N GLU A 107 13.92 4.59 -15.53
CA GLU A 107 14.08 5.19 -16.87
C GLU A 107 14.65 4.21 -17.90
N TYR A 108 15.57 3.33 -17.50
CA TYR A 108 16.18 2.34 -18.39
C TYR A 108 15.18 1.28 -18.87
N ALA A 109 14.29 0.85 -17.97
CA ALA A 109 13.24 -0.11 -18.27
C ALA A 109 11.95 0.55 -18.78
N ASN A 110 11.88 1.89 -18.74
CA ASN A 110 10.71 2.70 -19.09
C ASN A 110 9.42 2.20 -18.40
N ARG A 111 9.50 1.86 -17.11
CA ARG A 111 8.37 1.33 -16.33
C ARG A 111 8.60 1.49 -14.83
N TYR A 112 7.50 1.46 -14.08
CA TYR A 112 7.55 1.32 -12.62
C TYR A 112 8.01 -0.08 -12.23
N ILE A 113 8.88 -0.16 -11.25
CA ILE A 113 9.41 -1.41 -10.68
C ILE A 113 9.34 -1.35 -9.16
N ILE A 114 9.10 -2.49 -8.52
CA ILE A 114 9.14 -2.62 -7.07
C ILE A 114 10.57 -2.39 -6.59
N GLN A 115 10.75 -1.49 -5.64
CA GLN A 115 12.02 -1.25 -4.95
C GLN A 115 12.09 -2.09 -3.68
N GLU A 116 11.03 -2.03 -2.88
CA GLU A 116 10.96 -2.69 -1.58
C GLU A 116 9.55 -3.27 -1.38
N HIS A 117 9.49 -4.51 -0.91
CA HIS A 117 8.23 -5.20 -0.67
C HIS A 117 7.45 -4.57 0.49
N ASN A 118 8.15 -4.23 1.58
CA ASN A 118 7.51 -3.64 2.76
C ASN A 118 8.43 -2.62 3.45
N VAL A 119 8.26 -1.33 3.10
CA VAL A 119 9.13 -0.27 3.63
C VAL A 119 8.91 0.04 5.11
N LEU A 120 7.78 -0.37 5.70
CA LEU A 120 7.45 -0.14 7.11
C LEU A 120 7.15 -1.46 7.82
N ASN A 121 8.10 -2.37 7.79
CA ASN A 121 7.94 -3.71 8.36
C ASN A 121 7.84 -3.67 9.90
N HIS A 122 8.59 -2.80 10.56
CA HIS A 122 8.58 -2.68 12.01
C HIS A 122 8.78 -1.24 12.47
N VAL A 123 7.96 -0.83 13.45
CA VAL A 123 8.14 0.40 14.21
C VAL A 123 8.44 0.00 15.65
N GLU A 124 9.65 0.31 16.10
CA GLU A 124 10.17 0.01 17.43
C GLU A 124 9.30 0.65 18.52
N ASP A 125 9.14 -0.06 19.64
CA ASP A 125 8.37 0.35 20.81
C ASP A 125 6.88 0.68 20.54
N GLU A 126 6.33 0.25 19.41
CA GLU A 126 4.92 0.44 19.04
C GLU A 126 4.22 -0.91 18.81
N PRO A 127 3.87 -1.66 19.88
CA PRO A 127 3.34 -3.03 19.78
C PRO A 127 1.98 -3.13 19.08
N PHE A 128 1.25 -2.01 18.97
CA PHE A 128 -0.03 -1.93 18.27
C PHE A 128 0.06 -1.29 16.88
N PHE A 129 1.26 -0.94 16.42
CA PHE A 129 1.44 -0.44 15.07
C PHE A 129 1.08 -1.54 14.07
N ASN A 130 0.13 -1.23 13.18
CA ASN A 130 -0.30 -2.14 12.14
C ASN A 130 -0.73 -1.35 10.90
N LEU A 131 -0.13 -1.66 9.75
CA LEU A 131 -0.43 -0.99 8.49
C LEU A 131 -1.90 -1.15 8.05
N GLY A 132 -2.62 -2.16 8.54
CA GLY A 132 -4.05 -2.33 8.32
C GLY A 132 -4.91 -1.22 8.95
N ASN A 133 -4.38 -0.48 9.93
CA ASN A 133 -5.05 0.65 10.56
C ASN A 133 -4.59 2.02 10.03
N LEU A 134 -3.71 2.02 9.02
CA LEU A 134 -3.19 3.23 8.40
C LEU A 134 -4.33 4.06 7.79
N GLN A 135 -4.39 5.34 8.14
CA GLN A 135 -5.34 6.31 7.59
C GLN A 135 -4.69 7.19 6.52
N SER A 136 -3.45 7.62 6.78
CA SER A 136 -2.68 8.43 5.87
C SER A 136 -1.19 8.16 6.05
N LEU A 137 -0.43 8.40 4.98
CA LEU A 137 1.01 8.35 4.98
C LEU A 137 1.53 9.54 4.16
N GLU A 138 2.54 10.20 4.67
CA GLU A 138 3.22 11.31 4.01
C GLU A 138 4.71 11.10 4.17
N GLN A 139 5.44 11.03 3.06
CA GLN A 139 6.90 11.06 3.10
C GLN A 139 7.35 12.52 3.20
N VAL A 140 7.80 12.92 4.38
CA VAL A 140 8.24 14.29 4.68
C VAL A 140 9.60 14.57 4.05
N ASP A 141 10.50 13.59 4.10
CA ASP A 141 11.78 13.59 3.40
C ASP A 141 12.22 12.15 3.07
N TYR A 142 13.45 11.97 2.57
CA TYR A 142 13.94 10.68 2.06
C TYR A 142 13.69 9.51 3.01
N ASN A 143 13.81 9.73 4.33
CA ASN A 143 13.69 8.69 5.35
C ASN A 143 12.64 9.00 6.42
N THR A 144 12.02 10.18 6.38
CA THR A 144 11.02 10.57 7.39
C THR A 144 9.61 10.37 6.86
N PHE A 145 8.81 9.60 7.59
CA PHE A 145 7.39 9.43 7.31
C PHE A 145 6.54 10.04 8.42
N LYS A 146 5.48 10.73 8.02
CA LYS A 146 4.38 11.13 8.89
C LYS A 146 3.19 10.23 8.61
N ILE A 147 2.63 9.66 9.66
CA ILE A 147 1.63 8.60 9.59
C ILE A 147 0.45 8.96 10.47
N ASP A 148 -0.75 8.96 9.90
CA ASP A 148 -1.97 8.93 10.69
C ASP A 148 -2.46 7.48 10.81
N ILE A 149 -2.61 7.00 12.04
CA ILE A 149 -2.95 5.60 12.34
C ILE A 149 -3.90 5.51 13.52
N TYR A 150 -4.77 4.51 13.48
CA TYR A 150 -5.68 4.19 14.59
C TYR A 150 -5.17 2.98 15.38
N MET A 151 -4.84 3.13 16.66
CA MET A 151 -4.27 2.03 17.45
C MET A 151 -4.55 2.15 18.95
N PHE A 152 -4.35 1.05 19.67
CA PHE A 152 -4.41 1.02 21.14
C PHE A 152 -3.12 1.55 21.76
N ARG A 153 -3.15 1.85 23.07
CA ARG A 153 -1.98 2.17 23.87
C ARG A 153 -1.45 0.93 24.55
N GLU A 154 -0.16 0.91 24.85
CA GLU A 154 0.41 -0.10 25.75
C GLU A 154 -0.30 -0.11 27.11
N SER A 155 -0.72 1.05 27.61
CA SER A 155 -1.51 1.15 28.85
C SER A 155 -2.90 0.51 28.78
N ASP A 156 -3.40 0.20 27.58
CA ASP A 156 -4.67 -0.48 27.37
C ASP A 156 -4.55 -2.01 27.55
N LEU A 157 -3.34 -2.51 27.82
CA LEU A 157 -3.10 -3.92 28.14
C LEU A 157 -3.44 -4.24 29.60
N GLU A 158 -3.97 -5.44 29.81
CA GLU A 158 -4.08 -6.11 31.10
C GLU A 158 -2.66 -6.50 31.58
N PRO A 159 -2.19 -5.99 32.73
CA PRO A 159 -0.79 -6.17 33.15
C PRO A 159 -0.35 -7.63 33.31
N LEU A 160 -1.29 -8.53 33.56
CA LEU A 160 -1.01 -9.95 33.85
C LEU A 160 -1.10 -10.84 32.62
N THR A 161 -1.94 -10.49 31.64
CA THR A 161 -2.18 -11.35 30.46
C THR A 161 -1.60 -10.76 29.19
N GLY A 162 -1.40 -9.44 29.12
CA GLY A 162 -1.04 -8.76 27.89
C GLY A 162 -2.21 -8.69 26.89
N ASP A 163 -3.44 -8.99 27.33
CA ASP A 163 -4.64 -8.82 26.51
C ASP A 163 -5.10 -7.37 26.53
N ILE A 164 -5.76 -6.92 25.46
CA ILE A 164 -6.42 -5.61 25.44
C ILE A 164 -7.59 -5.63 26.42
N ARG A 165 -7.67 -4.64 27.32
CA ARG A 165 -8.79 -4.46 28.25
C ARG A 165 -10.10 -4.32 27.47
N GLU A 166 -11.16 -4.96 27.94
CA GLU A 166 -12.48 -4.87 27.30
C GLU A 166 -13.01 -3.42 27.18
N SER A 167 -12.65 -2.56 28.14
CA SER A 167 -13.01 -1.14 28.14
C SER A 167 -12.13 -0.25 27.26
N ALA A 168 -11.04 -0.78 26.71
CA ALA A 168 -10.11 -0.02 25.90
C ALA A 168 -10.77 0.43 24.60
N LYS A 169 -10.43 1.66 24.19
CA LYS A 169 -10.81 2.19 22.89
C LYS A 169 -9.53 2.62 22.17
N PRO A 170 -9.34 2.23 20.90
CA PRO A 170 -8.24 2.75 20.13
C PRO A 170 -8.45 4.26 19.93
N ILE A 171 -7.36 4.98 19.69
CA ILE A 171 -7.38 6.40 19.40
C ILE A 171 -6.54 6.68 18.16
N TYR A 172 -6.75 7.85 17.57
CA TYR A 172 -5.98 8.29 16.41
C TYR A 172 -4.65 8.87 16.88
N TYR A 173 -3.59 8.50 16.18
CA TYR A 173 -2.26 9.06 16.35
C TYR A 173 -1.76 9.64 15.04
N THR A 174 -1.08 10.77 15.15
CA THR A 174 -0.10 11.20 14.16
C THR A 174 1.28 10.84 14.69
N LEU A 175 2.01 10.00 13.94
CA LEU A 175 3.38 9.59 14.23
C LEU A 175 4.31 10.26 13.22
N THR A 176 5.48 10.70 13.68
CA THR A 176 6.63 10.96 12.80
C THR A 176 7.66 9.88 13.07
N ILE A 177 8.02 9.12 12.05
CA ILE A 177 8.94 7.99 12.15
C ILE A 177 10.14 8.16 11.22
N VAL A 178 11.28 7.60 11.64
CA VAL A 178 12.54 7.60 10.90
C VAL A 178 13.24 6.23 11.05
N PRO A 179 14.11 5.81 10.12
CA PRO A 179 14.92 4.62 10.26
C PRO A 179 15.72 4.62 11.55
N ASP A 180 15.74 3.47 12.23
CA ASP A 180 16.63 3.25 13.35
C ASP A 180 17.92 2.55 12.92
N TYR A 181 18.93 3.37 12.62
CA TYR A 181 20.28 2.91 12.26
C TYR A 181 21.07 2.31 13.43
N SER A 182 20.48 2.20 14.62
CA SER A 182 21.12 1.56 15.77
C SER A 182 21.09 0.03 15.67
N THR A 183 20.15 -0.51 14.89
CA THR A 183 20.03 -1.94 14.63
C THR A 183 20.80 -2.35 13.38
N ILE A 184 21.22 -3.62 13.31
CA ILE A 184 21.82 -4.22 12.11
C ILE A 184 20.79 -4.54 11.02
N TYR A 185 19.50 -4.35 11.30
CA TYR A 185 18.39 -4.63 10.41
C TYR A 185 17.92 -3.32 9.78
N GLY A 186 18.07 -3.17 8.46
CA GLY A 186 17.84 -1.91 7.74
C GLY A 186 16.39 -1.43 7.66
N ASP A 187 15.44 -2.24 8.15
CA ASP A 187 13.99 -2.06 7.91
C ASP A 187 13.21 -1.71 9.19
N ILE A 188 13.92 -1.28 10.24
CA ILE A 188 13.33 -0.87 11.51
C ILE A 188 13.21 0.64 11.55
N TYR A 189 12.04 1.14 11.92
CA TYR A 189 11.76 2.55 12.15
C TYR A 189 11.53 2.80 13.63
N LYS A 190 11.77 4.02 14.08
CA LYS A 190 11.42 4.49 15.41
C LYS A 190 10.59 5.75 15.35
N VAL A 191 9.77 5.95 16.37
CA VAL A 191 8.94 7.15 16.53
C VAL A 191 9.78 8.27 17.14
N ILE A 192 9.82 9.42 16.46
CA ILE A 192 10.47 10.65 16.98
C ILE A 192 9.47 11.71 17.43
N ASP A 193 8.21 11.61 16.99
CA ASP A 193 7.10 12.40 17.48
C ASP A 193 5.81 11.58 17.46
N LYS A 194 4.98 11.72 18.51
CA LYS A 194 3.73 10.99 18.69
C LYS A 194 2.68 11.90 19.32
N PHE A 195 1.65 12.22 18.55
CA PHE A 195 0.53 13.03 19.00
C PHE A 195 -0.77 12.25 18.94
N GLY A 196 -1.41 12.04 20.10
CA GLY A 196 -2.71 11.39 20.18
C GLY A 196 -3.87 12.39 20.07
N ILE A 197 -4.79 12.14 19.13
CA ILE A 197 -6.03 12.89 18.96
C ILE A 197 -7.14 12.10 19.67
N LYS A 198 -7.74 12.73 20.70
CA LYS A 198 -8.84 12.15 21.49
C LYS A 198 -10.19 12.29 20.79
#